data_AF-A0A1J5KCK8-F1
#
_entry.id   AF-A0A1J5KCK8-F1
#
_cell.length_a   1.000
_cell.length_b   1.000
_cell.length_c   1.000
_cell.angle_alpha   90.00
_cell.angle_beta   90.00
_cell.angle_gamma   90.00
#
_symmetry.space_group_name_H-M   'P 1'
#
loop_
_entity.id
_entity.type
_entity.pdbx_description
1 polymer ?
#
loop_
_entity_poly.entity_id
_entity_poly.type
_entity_poly.pdbx_seq_one_letter_code
_entity_poly.pdbx_strand_id
1 'polypeptide(L)'
;MITPEEIEVKIEFETNVFDLKSLLITRNIDVNRYESIGAGFYHQYEDCYDASIICIDRVKFLKREPYIIKIILEDFTNEEYTLFREKFETVMAPNNRRYYDLNIDTVILQSEINKLINT
;
A
#
# COMPACT_ATOMS: atom_id res chain seq x y z
N MET A 1 13.67 -19.12 31.64
CA MET A 1 14.19 -19.91 30.52
C MET A 1 13.22 -19.71 29.40
N ILE A 2 13.65 -19.04 28.32
CA ILE A 2 12.79 -18.74 27.17
C ILE A 2 12.82 -19.99 26.29
N THR A 3 11.66 -20.51 25.90
CA THR A 3 11.58 -21.71 25.05
C THR A 3 11.99 -21.38 23.61
N PRO A 4 12.45 -22.36 22.82
CA PRO A 4 12.74 -22.13 21.40
C PRO A 4 11.55 -21.56 20.61
N GLU A 5 10.33 -21.97 20.95
CA GLU A 5 9.08 -21.39 20.40
C GLU A 5 8.90 -19.92 20.77
N GLU A 6 9.20 -19.51 22.01
CA GLU A 6 9.15 -18.10 22.43
C GLU A 6 10.26 -17.24 21.78
N ILE A 7 11.35 -17.87 21.33
CA ILE A 7 12.42 -17.22 20.54
C ILE A 7 11.97 -17.09 19.07
N GLU A 8 11.36 -18.11 18.48
CA GLU A 8 10.77 -18.03 17.12
C GLU A 8 9.67 -16.97 17.02
N VAL A 9 8.77 -16.91 18.00
CA VAL A 9 7.70 -15.89 18.05
C VAL A 9 8.25 -14.47 18.26
N LYS A 10 9.38 -14.32 18.96
CA LYS A 10 10.05 -13.01 19.10
C LYS A 10 10.80 -12.60 17.82
N ILE A 11 11.39 -13.54 17.09
CA ILE A 11 12.11 -13.26 15.84
C ILE A 11 11.12 -12.93 14.70
N GLU A 12 9.91 -13.50 14.70
CA GLU A 12 8.83 -13.08 13.79
C GLU A 12 8.34 -11.64 14.06
N PHE A 13 8.38 -11.18 15.32
CA PHE A 13 7.97 -9.82 15.67
C PHE A 13 8.99 -8.74 15.29
N GLU A 14 10.27 -9.08 15.15
CA GLU A 14 11.32 -8.13 14.73
C GLU A 14 11.55 -8.08 13.20
N THR A 15 10.95 -8.97 12.42
CA THR A 15 11.22 -9.07 10.98
C THR A 15 10.12 -8.51 10.06
N ASN A 16 8.99 -8.04 10.59
CA ASN A 16 7.80 -7.74 9.77
C ASN A 16 7.28 -6.28 9.85
N VAL A 17 8.17 -5.29 9.94
CA VAL A 17 7.81 -3.85 10.09
C VAL A 17 7.41 -3.17 8.77
N PHE A 18 7.36 -3.90 7.65
CA PHE A 18 7.16 -3.30 6.32
C PHE A 18 6.11 -4.06 5.48
N ASP A 19 4.89 -4.18 6.01
CA ASP A 19 3.73 -4.61 5.23
C ASP A 19 2.97 -3.38 4.66
N LEU A 20 2.12 -3.60 3.64
CA LEU A 20 1.34 -2.51 3.03
C LEU A 20 0.41 -1.83 4.03
N LYS A 21 -0.04 -2.57 5.05
CA LYS A 21 -0.87 -2.04 6.13
C LYS A 21 -0.11 -1.01 6.97
N SER A 22 1.14 -1.30 7.33
CA SER A 22 2.02 -0.38 8.05
C SER A 22 2.30 0.86 7.22
N LEU A 23 2.49 0.71 5.90
CA LEU A 23 2.62 1.86 5.00
C LEU A 23 1.34 2.73 4.96
N LEU A 24 0.15 2.13 4.97
CA LEU A 24 -1.09 2.91 5.10
C LEU A 24 -1.17 3.64 6.45
N ILE A 25 -0.79 2.99 7.55
CA ILE A 25 -0.80 3.59 8.90
C ILE A 25 0.17 4.77 9.00
N THR A 26 1.40 4.65 8.49
CA THR A 26 2.38 5.76 8.52
C THR A 26 1.92 6.97 7.71
N ARG A 27 1.05 6.75 6.74
CA ARG A 27 0.43 7.79 5.90
C ARG A 27 -0.90 8.32 6.45
N ASN A 28 -1.28 7.93 7.67
CA ASN A 28 -2.51 8.30 8.36
C ASN A 28 -3.79 7.85 7.62
N ILE A 29 -3.73 6.70 6.93
CA ILE A 29 -4.86 6.11 6.21
C ILE A 29 -5.52 5.04 7.10
N ASP A 30 -6.84 5.10 7.24
CA ASP A 30 -7.61 4.14 8.05
C ASP A 30 -7.63 2.74 7.42
N VAL A 31 -6.81 1.84 7.98
CA VAL A 31 -6.70 0.44 7.56
C VAL A 31 -7.92 -0.42 7.90
N ASN A 32 -8.84 0.06 8.73
CA ASN A 32 -10.11 -0.62 8.95
C ASN A 32 -11.08 -0.36 7.78
N ARG A 33 -10.99 0.83 7.17
CA ARG A 33 -11.76 1.16 5.97
C ARG A 33 -11.09 0.68 4.70
N TYR A 34 -9.78 0.89 4.58
CA TYR A 34 -9.02 0.60 3.36
C TYR A 34 -8.14 -0.64 3.57
N GLU A 35 -8.62 -1.77 3.08
CA GLU A 35 -7.87 -3.03 3.12
C GLU A 35 -6.94 -3.13 1.91
N SER A 36 -5.63 -3.14 2.15
CA SER A 36 -4.62 -3.29 1.08
C SER A 36 -4.69 -4.67 0.43
N ILE A 37 -4.81 -4.70 -0.89
CA ILE A 37 -4.81 -5.93 -1.70
C ILE A 37 -3.67 -5.98 -2.74
N GLY A 38 -2.94 -4.88 -2.89
CA GLY A 38 -1.78 -4.81 -3.77
C GLY A 38 -1.11 -3.44 -3.74
N ALA A 39 0.00 -3.31 -4.44
CA ALA A 39 0.71 -2.05 -4.60
C ALA A 39 1.25 -1.91 -6.02
N GLY A 40 1.51 -0.67 -6.42
CA GLY A 40 2.19 -0.33 -7.66
C GLY A 40 3.26 0.70 -7.36
N PHE A 41 4.50 0.36 -7.71
CA PHE A 41 5.67 1.22 -7.58
C PHE A 41 6.21 1.52 -8.97
N TYR A 42 6.28 2.79 -9.34
CA TYR A 42 6.73 3.24 -10.63
C TYR A 42 7.91 4.19 -10.48
N HIS A 43 8.97 3.91 -11.24
CA HIS A 43 10.11 4.81 -11.41
C HIS A 43 9.97 5.45 -12.78
N GLN A 44 9.55 6.71 -12.84
CA GLN A 44 9.31 7.38 -14.13
C GLN A 44 10.61 7.95 -14.73
N TYR A 45 11.41 8.67 -13.93
CA TYR A 45 12.69 9.31 -14.30
C TYR A 45 13.58 9.48 -13.05
N GLU A 46 14.86 9.83 -13.23
CA GLU A 46 15.80 10.18 -12.13
C GLU A 46 15.08 11.12 -11.14
N ASP A 47 14.81 10.62 -9.93
CA ASP A 47 14.17 11.31 -8.80
C ASP A 47 12.63 11.38 -8.73
N CYS A 48 11.89 10.73 -9.65
CA CYS A 48 10.42 10.64 -9.56
C CYS A 48 9.96 9.21 -9.27
N TYR A 49 9.63 8.96 -7.99
CA TYR A 49 9.11 7.70 -7.48
C TYR A 49 7.63 7.84 -7.14
N ASP A 50 6.78 7.17 -7.92
CA ASP A 50 5.37 7.06 -7.60
C ASP A 50 5.11 5.74 -6.88
N ALA A 51 4.51 5.82 -5.70
CA ALA A 51 3.97 4.67 -5.02
C ALA A 51 2.45 4.77 -4.94
N SER A 52 1.80 3.62 -5.06
CA SER A 52 0.38 3.51 -4.90
C SER A 52 0.03 2.20 -4.24
N ILE A 53 -1.03 2.22 -3.43
CA ILE A 53 -1.60 1.03 -2.83
C ILE A 53 -3.00 0.84 -3.40
N ILE A 54 -3.28 -0.38 -3.84
CA ILE A 54 -4.60 -0.79 -4.27
C ILE A 54 -5.32 -1.35 -3.04
N CYS A 55 -6.50 -0.79 -2.75
CA CYS A 55 -7.27 -1.11 -1.57
C CYS A 55 -8.72 -1.49 -1.93
N ILE A 56 -9.36 -2.27 -1.05
CA ILE A 56 -10.81 -2.38 -0.96
C ILE A 56 -11.28 -1.30 0.02
N ASP A 57 -12.14 -0.38 -0.43
CA ASP A 57 -12.92 0.49 0.47
C ASP A 57 -14.09 -0.33 1.04
N ARG A 58 -13.92 -0.82 2.27
CA ARG A 58 -14.91 -1.67 2.95
C ARG A 58 -16.26 -0.98 3.11
N VAL A 59 -16.28 0.35 3.24
CA VAL A 59 -17.54 1.11 3.35
C VAL A 59 -18.32 1.06 2.04
N LYS A 60 -17.64 1.30 0.91
CA LYS A 60 -18.27 1.19 -0.43
C LYS A 60 -18.67 -0.25 -0.74
N PHE A 61 -17.82 -1.21 -0.38
CA PHE A 61 -18.12 -2.64 -0.54
C PHE A 61 -19.41 -3.05 0.19
N LEU A 62 -19.55 -2.65 1.45
CA LEU A 62 -20.76 -2.92 2.25
C LEU A 62 -22.01 -2.25 1.66
N LYS A 63 -21.85 -1.12 0.98
CA LYS A 63 -22.93 -0.42 0.27
C LYS A 63 -23.22 -0.97 -1.13
N ARG A 64 -22.47 -1.98 -1.59
CA ARG A 64 -22.51 -2.51 -2.97
C ARG A 64 -22.22 -1.45 -4.03
N GLU A 65 -21.37 -0.49 -3.68
CA GLU A 65 -20.84 0.53 -4.58
C GLU A 65 -19.48 0.08 -5.14
N PRO A 66 -19.01 0.62 -6.28
CA PRO A 66 -17.65 0.44 -6.77
C PRO A 66 -16.62 0.73 -5.66
N TYR A 67 -15.75 -0.24 -5.34
CA TYR A 67 -15.00 -0.28 -4.07
C TYR A 67 -13.50 -0.56 -4.23
N ILE A 68 -13.02 -0.91 -5.41
CA ILE A 68 -11.58 -1.07 -5.66
C ILE A 68 -11.00 0.31 -5.90
N ILE A 69 -10.13 0.76 -5.00
CA ILE A 69 -9.54 2.09 -5.09
C ILE A 69 -8.02 1.99 -5.19
N LYS A 70 -7.41 2.98 -5.84
CA LYS A 70 -5.97 3.19 -5.88
C LYS A 70 -5.65 4.46 -5.11
N ILE A 71 -4.91 4.32 -4.02
CA ILE A 71 -4.41 5.44 -3.22
C ILE A 71 -3.01 5.77 -3.71
N ILE A 72 -2.80 6.99 -4.20
CA ILE A 72 -1.48 7.50 -4.56
C ILE A 72 -0.83 8.05 -3.30
N LEU A 73 0.38 7.58 -3.02
CA LEU A 73 1.19 8.02 -1.88
C LEU A 73 2.06 9.21 -2.33
N GLU A 74 1.76 10.38 -1.78
CA GLU A 74 2.52 11.61 -2.06
C GLU A 74 3.85 11.61 -1.28
N ASP A 75 4.86 12.34 -1.75
CA ASP A 75 6.18 12.46 -1.10
C ASP A 75 6.87 11.11 -0.82
N PHE A 76 6.71 10.13 -1.71
CA PHE A 76 7.37 8.83 -1.58
C PHE A 76 8.86 8.93 -1.93
N THR A 77 9.73 8.66 -0.96
CA THR A 77 11.18 8.87 -1.09
C THR A 77 11.89 7.72 -1.79
N ASN A 78 13.11 7.97 -2.30
CA ASN A 78 13.95 6.92 -2.90
C ASN A 78 14.33 5.83 -1.87
N GLU A 79 14.53 6.22 -0.61
CA GLU A 79 14.80 5.31 0.50
C GLU A 79 13.60 4.37 0.72
N GLU A 80 12.38 4.91 0.79
CA GLU A 80 11.16 4.10 0.85
C GLU A 80 11.02 3.21 -0.40
N TYR A 81 11.23 3.74 -1.60
CA TYR A 81 11.16 2.95 -2.83
C TYR A 81 12.12 1.76 -2.84
N THR A 82 13.37 1.98 -2.43
CA THR A 82 14.38 0.91 -2.38
C THR A 82 13.96 -0.17 -1.38
N LEU A 83 13.53 0.23 -0.18
CA LEU A 83 13.09 -0.68 0.87
C LEU A 83 11.87 -1.51 0.47
N PHE A 84 10.88 -0.89 -0.18
CA PHE A 84 9.65 -1.57 -0.59
C PHE A 84 9.87 -2.44 -1.84
N ARG A 85 10.67 -2.00 -2.81
CA ARG A 85 10.97 -2.79 -4.02
C ARG A 85 11.66 -4.12 -3.71
N GLU A 86 12.56 -4.15 -2.72
CA GLU A 86 13.27 -5.38 -2.33
C GLU A 86 12.34 -6.41 -1.67
N LYS A 87 11.26 -5.97 -1.04
CA LYS A 87 10.36 -6.82 -0.25
C LYS A 87 9.09 -7.23 -0.98
N PHE A 88 8.61 -6.41 -1.90
CA PHE A 88 7.44 -6.71 -2.71
C PHE A 88 7.90 -7.20 -4.08
N GLU A 89 7.44 -8.39 -4.49
CA GLU A 89 7.67 -8.89 -5.85
C GLU A 89 7.06 -7.88 -6.83
N THR A 90 7.93 -7.03 -7.38
CA THR A 90 7.51 -5.95 -8.24
C THR A 90 7.20 -6.58 -9.59
N VAL A 91 5.92 -6.73 -9.91
CA VAL A 91 5.49 -7.08 -11.27
C VAL A 91 5.82 -5.90 -12.17
N MET A 92 7.06 -5.87 -12.66
CA MET A 92 7.47 -4.95 -13.71
C MET A 92 6.78 -5.40 -14.99
N ALA A 93 5.65 -4.77 -15.33
CA ALA A 93 4.99 -5.01 -16.60
C ALA A 93 5.97 -4.57 -17.72
N PRO A 94 6.59 -5.49 -18.48
CA PRO A 94 7.63 -5.14 -19.45
C PRO A 94 7.04 -4.41 -20.66
N ASN A 95 5.72 -4.48 -20.79
CA ASN A 95 4.93 -3.82 -21.80
C ASN A 95 3.80 -3.09 -21.08
N ASN A 96 3.59 -1.83 -21.42
CA ASN A 96 2.58 -0.89 -20.92
C ASN A 96 1.10 -1.34 -21.07
N ARG A 97 0.84 -2.65 -21.13
CA ARG A 97 -0.45 -3.26 -21.39
C ARG A 97 -0.68 -4.34 -20.32
N ARG A 98 -1.61 -4.06 -19.40
CA ARG A 98 -2.32 -4.98 -18.49
C ARG A 98 -2.11 -4.83 -16.97
N TYR A 99 -1.67 -3.68 -16.47
CA TYR A 99 -2.13 -3.25 -15.13
C TYR A 99 -3.60 -2.75 -15.14
N TYR A 100 -4.19 -2.62 -16.33
CA TYR A 100 -5.57 -2.16 -16.59
C TYR A 100 -6.67 -3.19 -16.33
N ASP A 101 -6.35 -4.43 -15.91
CA ASP A 101 -7.38 -5.47 -15.67
C ASP A 101 -7.89 -5.51 -14.23
N LEU A 102 -7.31 -4.72 -13.31
CA LEU A 102 -8.00 -4.36 -12.08
C LEU A 102 -8.98 -3.24 -12.46
N ASN A 103 -10.29 -3.50 -12.37
CA ASN A 103 -11.32 -2.48 -12.49
C ASN A 103 -11.19 -1.51 -11.30
N ILE A 104 -10.19 -0.63 -11.34
CA ILE A 104 -9.97 0.41 -10.33
C ILE A 104 -11.07 1.43 -10.51
N ASP A 105 -11.97 1.48 -9.54
CA ASP A 105 -13.17 2.31 -9.55
C ASP A 105 -12.87 3.77 -9.20
N THR A 106 -11.81 4.01 -8.42
CA THR A 106 -11.44 5.35 -7.98
C THR A 106 -9.93 5.45 -7.79
N VAL A 107 -9.34 6.54 -8.26
CA VAL A 107 -7.97 6.94 -7.93
C VAL A 107 -8.04 8.16 -7.03
N ILE A 108 -7.35 8.14 -5.89
CA ILE A 108 -7.40 9.20 -4.89
C ILE A 108 -6.00 9.49 -4.35
N LEU A 109 -5.70 10.75 -4.07
CA LEU A 109 -4.45 11.15 -3.42
C LEU A 109 -4.56 10.90 -1.91
N GLN A 110 -3.43 10.55 -1.28
CA GLN A 110 -3.34 10.45 0.18
C GLN A 110 -3.86 11.70 0.89
N SER A 111 -3.51 12.90 0.40
CA SER A 111 -3.97 14.18 0.96
C SER A 111 -5.48 14.37 0.91
N GLU A 112 -6.17 13.81 -0.08
CA GLU A 112 -7.63 13.87 -0.19
C GLU A 112 -8.31 13.00 0.87
N ILE A 113 -7.73 11.84 1.20
CA ILE A 113 -8.21 10.99 2.30
C ILE A 113 -8.06 11.72 3.63
N ASN A 114 -6.91 12.37 3.85
CA ASN A 114 -6.62 13.07 5.10
C ASN A 114 -7.54 14.28 5.36
N LYS A 115 -8.05 14.93 4.30
CA LYS A 115 -9.03 16.02 4.44
C LYS A 115 -10.37 15.52 5.00
N LEU A 116 -10.79 14.30 4.65
CA LEU A 116 -12.05 13.71 5.12
C LEU A 116 -12.04 13.35 6.61
N ILE A 117 -10.87 13.25 7.24
CA ILE A 117 -10.72 12.92 8.67
C ILE A 117 -10.82 14.19 9.54
N ASN A 118 -10.47 15.36 8.97
CA ASN A 118 -10.43 16.64 9.69
C ASN A 118 -11.71 17.48 9.52
N THR A 119 -12.79 16.90 9.02
CA THR A 119 -14.10 17.55 8.84
C THR A 119 -15.14 16.85 9.69
#